data_AF-A0A838MI98-F1
#
_entry.id   AF-A0A838MI98-F1
#
_cell.length_a   1.000
_cell.length_b   1.000
_cell.length_c   1.000
_cell.angle_alpha   90.00
_cell.angle_beta   90.00
_cell.angle_gamma   90.00
#
_symmetry.space_group_name_H-M   'P 1'
#
loop_
_entity.id
_entity.type
_entity.pdbx_description
1 polymer ?
#
loop_
_entity_poly.entity_id
_entity_poly.type
_entity_poly.pdbx_seq_one_letter_code
_entity_poly.pdbx_strand_id
1 'polypeptide(L)'
;MQIDNFTKYSLKKKIIAGPVIFLAIMGIIVFFIVMPAINDIKKIKNEVEAERIDLEKKYIKGQSLKQLKENLQEIKPDLEKLNNVFVINEQELDFITTLENFAHENNVEQKINMDAFKNLDKSKALQEIRLNLSLAGGFTELLNYLADLESSHYYITVNSLEVSSASAKSPIAGKDLGLSSGISMAISANIYWVNK
;
A
#
# COMPACT_ATOMS: atom_id res chain seq x y z
N MET A 1 -24.77 99.05 -27.49
CA MET A 1 -23.80 98.40 -26.59
C MET A 1 -23.40 97.08 -27.25
N GLN A 2 -22.10 96.82 -27.35
CA GLN A 2 -21.45 96.02 -28.40
C GLN A 2 -21.85 94.54 -28.40
N ILE A 3 -22.24 94.02 -29.56
CA ILE A 3 -22.29 92.57 -29.86
C ILE A 3 -21.51 92.37 -31.16
N ASP A 4 -20.19 92.50 -31.10
CA ASP A 4 -19.31 92.14 -32.21
C ASP A 4 -17.95 91.75 -31.64
N ASN A 5 -17.79 90.48 -31.25
CA ASN A 5 -16.49 89.88 -30.98
C ASN A 5 -16.51 88.34 -30.95
N PHE A 6 -17.27 87.70 -31.86
CA PHE A 6 -17.19 86.24 -32.05
C PHE A 6 -16.50 85.79 -33.34
N THR A 7 -16.07 86.70 -34.20
CA THR A 7 -15.51 86.36 -35.51
C THR A 7 -14.09 86.88 -35.71
N LYS A 8 -13.15 86.33 -34.93
CA LYS A 8 -11.73 86.37 -35.29
C LYS A 8 -11.01 85.05 -35.02
N TYR A 9 -11.67 83.92 -35.28
CA TYR A 9 -10.99 82.63 -35.42
C TYR A 9 -10.44 82.52 -36.84
N SER A 10 -9.11 82.48 -36.99
CA SER A 10 -8.45 82.42 -38.30
C SER A 10 -8.97 81.22 -39.12
N LEU A 11 -9.23 81.42 -40.42
CA LEU A 11 -9.81 80.40 -41.32
C LEU A 11 -9.09 79.04 -41.26
N LYS A 12 -7.78 79.05 -40.97
CA LYS A 12 -6.96 77.85 -40.76
C LYS A 12 -7.41 76.99 -39.56
N LYS A 13 -7.83 77.61 -38.45
CA LYS A 13 -8.28 76.91 -37.24
C LYS A 13 -9.66 76.25 -37.41
N LYS A 14 -10.54 76.84 -38.25
CA LYS A 14 -11.90 76.30 -38.50
C LYS A 14 -11.86 75.02 -39.35
N ILE A 15 -10.94 74.93 -40.32
CA ILE A 15 -10.75 73.74 -41.17
C ILE A 15 -10.13 72.58 -40.37
N ILE A 16 -9.21 72.88 -39.43
CA ILE A 16 -8.53 71.86 -38.60
C ILE A 16 -9.43 71.34 -37.46
N ALA A 17 -10.40 72.12 -36.99
CA ALA A 17 -11.26 71.73 -35.87
C ALA A 17 -12.13 70.49 -36.14
N GLY A 18 -12.67 70.35 -37.37
CA GLY A 18 -13.51 69.20 -37.74
C GLY A 18 -12.79 67.85 -37.64
N PRO A 19 -11.64 67.66 -38.31
CA PRO A 19 -10.83 66.45 -38.21
C PRO A 19 -10.41 66.11 -36.78
N VAL A 20 -10.06 67.11 -35.98
CA VAL A 20 -9.66 66.93 -34.57
C VAL A 20 -10.83 66.42 -33.72
N ILE A 21 -12.03 66.97 -33.91
CA ILE A 21 -13.24 66.52 -33.20
C ILE A 21 -13.60 65.09 -33.63
N PHE A 22 -13.50 64.77 -34.92
CA PHE A 22 -13.76 63.41 -35.42
C PHE A 22 -12.78 62.39 -34.82
N LEU A 23 -11.48 62.71 -34.79
CA LEU A 23 -10.45 61.89 -34.14
C LEU A 23 -10.71 61.73 -32.64
N ALA A 24 -11.12 62.79 -31.96
CA ALA A 24 -11.46 62.73 -30.54
C ALA A 24 -12.66 61.80 -30.28
N ILE A 25 -13.71 61.89 -31.08
CA ILE A 25 -14.89 61.01 -30.97
C ILE A 25 -14.50 59.55 -31.25
N MET A 26 -13.68 59.29 -32.26
CA MET A 26 -13.15 57.93 -32.53
C MET A 26 -12.32 57.39 -31.36
N GLY A 27 -11.45 58.22 -30.78
CA GLY A 27 -10.67 57.84 -29.60
C GLY A 27 -11.57 57.50 -28.41
N ILE A 28 -12.62 58.29 -28.17
CA ILE A 28 -13.60 58.03 -27.10
C ILE A 28 -14.32 56.71 -27.33
N ILE A 29 -14.77 56.41 -28.56
CA ILE A 29 -15.44 55.15 -28.90
C ILE A 29 -14.52 53.95 -28.67
N VAL A 30 -13.27 54.03 -29.12
CA VAL A 30 -12.30 52.96 -28.91
C VAL A 30 -12.04 52.74 -27.41
N PHE A 31 -11.90 53.82 -26.65
CA PHE A 31 -11.64 53.75 -25.22
C PHE A 31 -12.83 53.23 -24.41
N PHE A 32 -14.05 53.73 -24.67
CA PHE A 32 -15.23 53.38 -23.89
C PHE A 32 -15.97 52.12 -24.37
N ILE A 33 -15.77 51.68 -25.61
CA ILE A 33 -16.51 50.54 -26.17
C ILE A 33 -15.58 49.37 -26.49
N VAL A 34 -14.53 49.61 -27.27
CA VAL A 34 -13.66 48.53 -27.77
C VAL A 34 -12.79 47.96 -26.66
N MET A 35 -12.21 48.83 -25.83
CA MET A 35 -11.33 48.41 -24.72
C MET A 35 -12.04 47.54 -23.67
N PRO A 36 -13.23 47.91 -23.13
CA PRO A 36 -13.95 47.05 -22.21
C PRO A 36 -14.41 45.75 -22.87
N ALA A 37 -14.88 45.79 -24.13
CA ALA A 37 -15.29 44.58 -24.85
C ALA A 37 -14.14 43.55 -25.00
N ILE A 38 -12.91 44.01 -25.27
CA ILE A 38 -11.73 43.12 -25.33
C ILE A 38 -11.43 42.50 -23.96
N ASN A 39 -11.56 43.28 -22.88
CA ASN A 39 -11.32 42.79 -21.53
C ASN A 39 -12.37 41.76 -21.11
N ASP A 40 -13.64 41.97 -21.47
CA ASP A 40 -14.72 41.02 -21.20
C ASP A 40 -14.52 39.71 -21.97
N ILE A 41 -14.12 39.76 -23.24
CA ILE A 41 -13.79 38.56 -24.02
C ILE A 41 -12.64 37.78 -23.38
N LYS A 42 -11.59 38.48 -22.92
CA LYS A 42 -10.46 37.83 -22.22
C LYS A 42 -10.90 37.20 -20.91
N LYS A 43 -11.76 37.89 -20.15
CA LYS A 43 -12.30 37.38 -18.88
C LYS A 43 -13.12 36.10 -19.10
N ILE A 44 -14.06 36.13 -20.04
CA ILE A 44 -14.89 34.96 -20.40
C ILE A 44 -14.00 33.81 -20.87
N LYS A 45 -12.99 34.08 -21.72
CA LYS A 45 -12.05 33.06 -22.16
C LYS A 45 -11.33 32.41 -20.97
N ASN A 46 -10.84 33.20 -20.02
CA ASN A 46 -10.14 32.70 -18.84
C ASN A 46 -11.08 31.89 -17.93
N GLU A 47 -12.34 32.31 -17.77
CA GLU A 47 -13.34 31.58 -17.00
C GLU A 47 -13.65 30.22 -17.64
N VAL A 48 -13.83 30.17 -18.97
CA VAL A 48 -14.06 28.92 -19.72
C VAL A 48 -12.86 27.97 -19.59
N GLU A 49 -11.63 28.47 -19.72
CA GLU A 49 -10.44 27.62 -19.53
C GLU A 49 -10.32 27.11 -18.09
N ALA A 50 -10.63 27.93 -17.09
CA ALA A 50 -10.64 27.51 -15.69
C ALA A 50 -11.70 26.41 -15.44
N GLU A 51 -12.89 26.56 -16.01
CA GLU A 51 -13.98 25.58 -15.90
C GLU A 51 -13.62 24.26 -16.60
N ARG A 52 -12.96 24.32 -17.77
CA ARG A 52 -12.43 23.13 -18.46
C ARG A 52 -11.42 22.37 -17.61
N ILE A 53 -10.47 23.09 -17.01
CA ILE A 53 -9.46 22.49 -16.12
C ILE A 53 -10.13 21.85 -14.89
N ASP A 54 -11.14 22.49 -14.31
CA ASP A 54 -11.89 21.93 -13.19
C ASP A 54 -12.65 20.65 -13.58
N LEU A 55 -13.29 20.65 -14.75
CA LEU A 55 -14.00 19.49 -15.28
C LEU A 55 -13.04 18.31 -15.54
N GLU A 56 -11.87 18.58 -16.12
CA GLU A 56 -10.84 17.56 -16.35
C GLU A 56 -10.34 16.97 -15.02
N LYS A 57 -10.07 17.81 -14.02
CA LYS A 57 -9.70 17.35 -12.67
C LYS A 57 -10.78 16.47 -12.05
N LYS A 58 -12.05 16.87 -12.15
CA LYS A 58 -13.20 16.08 -11.65
C LYS A 58 -13.31 14.74 -12.40
N TYR A 59 -13.11 14.74 -13.70
CA TYR A 59 -13.12 13.54 -14.52
C TYR A 59 -12.01 12.55 -14.14
N ILE A 60 -10.76 13.04 -14.02
CA ILE A 60 -9.63 12.22 -13.56
C ILE A 60 -9.91 11.66 -12.16
N LYS A 61 -10.38 12.49 -11.23
CA LYS A 61 -10.74 12.05 -9.88
C LYS A 61 -11.82 10.97 -9.89
N GLY A 62 -12.84 11.12 -10.74
CA GLY A 62 -13.89 10.11 -10.93
C GLY A 62 -13.34 8.78 -11.44
N GLN A 63 -12.43 8.80 -12.41
CA GLN A 63 -11.76 7.61 -12.90
C GLN A 63 -10.90 6.95 -11.81
N SER A 64 -10.11 7.72 -11.08
CA SER A 64 -9.30 7.20 -9.97
C SER A 64 -10.17 6.58 -8.87
N LEU A 65 -11.33 7.16 -8.56
CA LEU A 65 -12.28 6.59 -7.60
C LEU A 65 -12.90 5.29 -8.10
N LYS A 66 -13.21 5.20 -9.40
CA LYS A 66 -13.72 3.97 -10.02
C LYS A 66 -12.66 2.87 -9.94
N GLN A 67 -11.43 3.17 -10.35
CA GLN A 67 -10.31 2.23 -10.27
C GLN A 67 -10.02 1.80 -8.83
N LEU A 68 -10.04 2.73 -7.87
CA LEU A 68 -9.88 2.40 -6.46
C LEU A 68 -10.98 1.46 -5.98
N LYS A 69 -12.24 1.69 -6.38
CA LYS A 69 -13.36 0.82 -6.03
C LYS A 69 -13.19 -0.58 -6.63
N GLU A 70 -12.78 -0.69 -7.89
CA GLU A 70 -12.51 -1.96 -8.56
C GLU A 70 -11.39 -2.72 -7.85
N ASN A 71 -10.24 -2.08 -7.63
CA ASN A 71 -9.11 -2.66 -6.90
C ASN A 71 -9.51 -3.12 -5.48
N LEU A 72 -10.32 -2.33 -4.76
CA LEU A 72 -10.82 -2.73 -3.44
C LEU A 72 -11.74 -3.94 -3.51
N GLN A 73 -12.58 -4.06 -4.55
CA GLN A 73 -13.44 -5.22 -4.73
C GLN A 73 -12.62 -6.48 -5.07
N GLU A 74 -11.54 -6.34 -5.84
CA GLU A 74 -10.65 -7.44 -6.18
C GLU A 74 -9.81 -7.90 -4.97
N ILE A 75 -9.31 -6.98 -4.14
CA ILE A 75 -8.39 -7.29 -3.03
C ILE A 75 -9.14 -7.71 -1.75
N LYS A 76 -10.38 -7.26 -1.55
CA LYS A 76 -11.14 -7.56 -0.32
C LYS A 76 -11.28 -9.06 0.01
N PRO A 77 -11.55 -9.96 -0.95
CA PRO A 77 -11.57 -11.41 -0.69
C PRO A 77 -10.22 -11.96 -0.24
N ASP A 78 -9.12 -11.41 -0.74
CA ASP A 78 -7.78 -11.87 -0.39
C ASP A 78 -7.36 -11.40 1.01
N LEU A 79 -7.87 -10.25 1.48
CA LEU A 79 -7.71 -9.82 2.87
C LEU A 79 -8.40 -10.76 3.86
N GLU A 80 -9.56 -11.31 3.49
CA GLU A 80 -10.24 -12.32 4.33
C GLU A 80 -9.43 -13.61 4.43
N LYS A 81 -8.81 -14.05 3.33
CA LYS A 81 -7.88 -15.20 3.36
C LYS A 81 -6.69 -14.93 4.27
N LEU A 82 -6.13 -13.72 4.25
CA LEU A 82 -4.95 -13.35 5.04
C LEU A 82 -5.22 -13.34 6.56
N ASN A 83 -6.46 -13.05 6.99
CA ASN A 83 -6.83 -13.06 8.40
C ASN A 83 -6.68 -14.43 9.08
N ASN A 84 -6.77 -15.52 8.32
CA ASN A 84 -6.71 -16.88 8.86
C ASN A 84 -5.28 -17.44 8.93
N VAL A 85 -4.30 -16.71 8.38
CA VAL A 85 -2.91 -17.17 8.27
C VAL A 85 -2.07 -16.72 9.48
N PHE A 86 -2.54 -15.73 10.23
CA PHE A 86 -1.89 -15.22 11.44
C PHE A 86 -2.36 -15.97 12.69
N VAL A 87 -1.46 -16.12 13.67
CA VAL A 87 -1.85 -16.64 14.99
C VAL A 87 -2.52 -15.51 15.77
N ILE A 88 -3.81 -15.66 16.05
CA ILE A 88 -4.61 -14.67 16.80
C ILE A 88 -4.45 -14.96 18.31
N ASN A 89 -4.52 -13.93 19.16
CA ASN A 89 -4.37 -13.98 20.63
C ASN A 89 -5.15 -15.13 21.32
N GLU A 90 -6.29 -15.57 20.78
CA GLU A 90 -7.12 -16.65 21.33
C GLU A 90 -6.83 -18.05 20.74
N GLN A 91 -5.94 -18.14 19.74
CA GLN A 91 -5.63 -19.36 18.97
C GLN A 91 -4.19 -19.85 19.17
N GLU A 92 -3.47 -19.33 20.16
CA GLU A 92 -2.12 -19.83 20.49
C GLU A 92 -2.15 -21.34 20.81
N LEU A 93 -3.14 -21.75 21.61
CA LEU A 93 -3.30 -23.16 21.97
C LEU A 93 -3.62 -24.01 20.73
N ASP A 94 -4.49 -23.52 19.84
CA ASP A 94 -4.84 -24.22 18.60
C ASP A 94 -3.61 -24.40 17.69
N PHE A 95 -2.74 -23.38 17.63
CA PHE A 95 -1.48 -23.46 16.90
C PHE A 95 -0.56 -24.54 17.49
N ILE A 96 -0.38 -24.56 18.81
CA ILE A 96 0.44 -25.57 19.49
C ILE A 96 -0.14 -26.96 19.29
N THR A 97 -1.44 -27.13 19.48
CA THR A 97 -2.14 -28.41 19.27
C THR A 97 -2.01 -28.89 17.83
N THR A 98 -2.00 -27.98 16.85
CA THR A 98 -1.76 -28.33 15.44
C THR A 98 -0.35 -28.90 15.26
N LEU A 99 0.67 -28.27 15.84
CA LEU A 99 2.05 -28.79 15.78
C LEU A 99 2.19 -30.14 16.49
N GLU A 100 1.56 -30.30 17.65
CA GLU A 100 1.55 -31.57 18.40
C GLU A 100 0.86 -32.68 17.61
N ASN A 101 -0.22 -32.36 16.89
CA ASN A 101 -0.88 -33.31 15.99
C ASN A 101 0.02 -33.74 14.85
N PHE A 102 0.75 -32.80 14.22
CA PHE A 102 1.73 -33.15 13.18
C PHE A 102 2.81 -34.08 13.71
N ALA A 103 3.31 -33.86 14.94
CA ALA A 103 4.29 -34.73 15.57
C ALA A 103 3.71 -36.12 15.85
N HIS A 104 2.48 -36.19 16.35
CA HIS A 104 1.78 -37.43 16.64
C HIS A 104 1.50 -38.25 15.36
N GLU A 105 0.96 -37.61 14.31
CA GLU A 105 0.65 -38.26 13.02
C GLU A 105 1.90 -38.84 12.35
N ASN A 106 3.03 -38.14 12.48
CA ASN A 106 4.30 -38.56 11.90
C ASN A 106 5.17 -39.42 12.81
N ASN A 107 4.72 -39.76 14.03
CA ASN A 107 5.50 -40.51 15.03
C ASN A 107 6.86 -39.86 15.36
N VAL A 108 6.89 -38.53 15.46
CA VAL A 108 8.07 -37.73 15.78
C VAL A 108 7.99 -37.24 17.22
N GLU A 109 9.09 -37.33 17.97
CA GLU A 109 9.20 -36.66 19.28
C GLU A 109 9.48 -35.17 19.07
N GLN A 110 8.62 -34.31 19.62
CA GLN A 110 8.73 -32.86 19.50
C GLN A 110 8.96 -32.18 20.86
N LYS A 111 9.82 -31.16 20.87
CA LYS A 111 9.96 -30.18 21.95
C LYS A 111 9.81 -28.78 21.40
N ILE A 112 8.90 -28.00 22.00
CA ILE A 112 8.60 -26.62 21.63
C ILE A 112 9.14 -25.70 22.72
N ASN A 113 9.94 -24.69 22.36
CA ASN A 113 10.30 -23.64 23.32
C ASN A 113 9.28 -22.49 23.27
N MET A 114 8.54 -22.31 24.37
CA MET A 114 7.44 -21.34 24.51
C MET A 114 7.85 -19.99 25.11
N ASP A 115 9.14 -19.76 25.39
CA ASP A 115 9.58 -18.51 26.03
C ASP A 115 9.25 -17.25 25.18
N ALA A 116 8.99 -17.43 23.89
CA ALA A 116 8.64 -16.34 22.98
C ALA A 116 7.22 -15.79 23.19
N PHE A 117 6.26 -16.59 23.69
CA PHE A 117 4.88 -16.14 23.97
C PHE A 117 4.75 -15.38 25.30
N LYS A 118 5.72 -15.51 26.20
CA LYS A 118 5.70 -14.82 27.51
C LYS A 118 5.97 -13.32 27.42
N ASN A 119 6.62 -12.86 26.35
CA ASN A 119 7.06 -11.48 26.17
C ASN A 119 6.27 -10.76 25.06
N LEU A 120 4.98 -11.08 24.93
CA LEU A 120 4.10 -10.43 23.96
C LEU A 120 3.76 -9.01 24.40
N ASP A 121 4.06 -8.06 23.53
CA ASP A 121 3.72 -6.66 23.69
C ASP A 121 2.30 -6.45 23.17
N LYS A 122 1.33 -6.49 24.10
CA LYS A 122 -0.10 -6.28 23.80
C LYS A 122 -0.40 -4.89 23.24
N SER A 123 0.55 -3.95 23.23
CA SER A 123 0.34 -2.65 22.59
C SER A 123 0.52 -2.69 21.06
N LYS A 124 1.15 -3.74 20.52
CA LYS A 124 1.40 -3.89 19.09
C LYS A 124 0.28 -4.68 18.41
N ALA A 125 -0.21 -4.16 17.29
CA ALA A 125 -1.21 -4.83 16.46
C ALA A 125 -0.64 -6.07 15.75
N LEU A 126 0.66 -6.08 15.44
CA LEU A 126 1.37 -7.19 14.82
C LEU A 126 2.73 -7.35 15.51
N GLN A 127 3.05 -8.57 15.91
CA GLN A 127 4.33 -8.93 16.52
C GLN A 127 4.89 -10.20 15.88
N GLU A 128 6.19 -10.20 15.64
CA GLU A 128 6.92 -11.39 15.20
C GLU A 128 7.38 -12.19 16.43
N ILE A 129 7.10 -13.50 16.44
CA ILE A 129 7.46 -14.43 17.52
C ILE A 129 8.40 -15.47 16.94
N ARG A 130 9.54 -15.69 17.61
CA ARG A 130 10.46 -16.76 17.24
C ARG A 130 10.01 -18.09 17.84
N LEU A 131 9.79 -19.08 16.98
CA LEU A 131 9.49 -20.46 17.29
C LEU A 131 10.76 -21.30 17.14
N ASN A 132 11.12 -22.05 18.19
CA ASN A 132 12.20 -23.03 18.12
C ASN A 132 11.62 -24.42 18.37
N LEU A 133 11.76 -25.31 17.40
CA LEU A 133 11.33 -26.70 17.45
C LEU A 133 12.54 -27.62 17.48
N SER A 134 12.52 -28.61 18.37
CA SER A 134 13.47 -29.72 18.36
C SER A 134 12.71 -31.01 18.15
N LEU A 135 13.07 -31.73 17.09
CA LEU A 135 12.41 -32.94 16.64
C LEU A 135 13.39 -34.11 16.70
N ALA A 136 12.90 -35.30 17.03
CA ALA A 136 13.67 -36.54 16.96
C ALA A 136 12.82 -37.68 16.38
N GLY A 137 13.40 -38.44 15.46
CA GLY A 137 12.69 -39.52 14.77
C GLY A 137 13.52 -40.17 13.67
N GLY A 138 12.87 -40.96 12.83
CA GLY A 138 13.47 -41.42 11.59
C GLY A 138 13.47 -40.32 10.51
N PHE A 139 14.31 -40.48 9.49
CA PHE A 139 14.48 -39.45 8.45
C PHE A 139 13.17 -39.16 7.69
N THR A 140 12.45 -40.21 7.34
CA THR A 140 11.21 -40.12 6.54
C THR A 140 10.11 -39.44 7.35
N GLU A 141 9.99 -39.80 8.62
CA GLU A 141 9.04 -39.23 9.57
C GLU A 141 9.26 -37.73 9.77
N LEU A 142 10.54 -37.32 9.91
CA LEU A 142 10.91 -35.90 10.01
C LEU A 142 10.63 -35.11 8.73
N LEU A 143 10.82 -35.72 7.56
CA LEU A 143 10.49 -35.07 6.28
C LEU A 143 8.98 -34.90 6.10
N ASN A 144 8.19 -35.90 6.47
CA ASN A 144 6.73 -35.80 6.40
C ASN A 144 6.22 -34.72 7.36
N TYR A 145 6.75 -34.66 8.59
CA TYR A 145 6.46 -33.58 9.52
C TYR A 145 6.78 -32.20 8.93
N LEU A 146 7.91 -32.06 8.24
CA LEU A 146 8.29 -30.79 7.59
C LEU A 146 7.33 -30.43 6.44
N ALA A 147 6.86 -31.42 5.68
CA ALA A 147 5.86 -31.21 4.63
C ALA A 147 4.50 -30.78 5.20
N ASP A 148 4.08 -31.35 6.33
CA ASP A 148 2.85 -30.93 7.03
C ASP A 148 2.98 -29.51 7.59
N LEU A 149 4.16 -29.16 8.12
CA LEU A 149 4.46 -27.81 8.57
C LEU A 149 4.41 -26.79 7.42
N GLU A 150 4.94 -27.13 6.25
CA GLU A 150 4.94 -26.28 5.06
C GLU A 150 3.53 -26.12 4.47
N SER A 151 2.71 -27.18 4.50
CA SER A 151 1.33 -27.15 4.00
C SER A 151 0.32 -26.60 5.01
N SER A 152 0.79 -26.18 6.20
CA SER A 152 -0.07 -25.67 7.25
C SER A 152 -0.77 -24.36 6.85
N HIS A 153 -1.93 -24.10 7.47
CA HIS A 153 -2.71 -22.89 7.23
C HIS A 153 -2.08 -21.64 7.87
N TYR A 154 -1.00 -21.80 8.65
CA TYR A 154 -0.32 -20.72 9.37
C TYR A 154 0.88 -20.18 8.58
N TYR A 155 1.14 -18.88 8.73
CA TYR A 155 2.26 -18.24 8.06
C TYR A 155 3.52 -18.42 8.90
N ILE A 156 4.32 -19.41 8.53
CA ILE A 156 5.55 -19.79 9.23
C ILE A 156 6.74 -19.52 8.31
N THR A 157 7.64 -18.63 8.73
CA THR A 157 8.88 -18.38 8.01
C THR A 157 10.00 -19.19 8.64
N VAL A 158 10.46 -20.25 7.98
CA VAL A 158 11.61 -21.04 8.46
C VAL A 158 12.90 -20.26 8.20
N ASN A 159 13.62 -19.90 9.26
CA ASN A 159 14.88 -19.16 9.19
C ASN A 159 16.10 -20.09 9.13
N SER A 160 16.06 -21.20 9.87
CA SER A 160 17.12 -22.20 9.86
C SER A 160 16.59 -23.61 10.11
N LEU A 161 17.26 -24.57 9.49
CA LEU A 161 17.03 -26.00 9.62
C LEU A 161 18.39 -26.67 9.86
N GLU A 162 18.54 -27.33 11.00
CA GLU A 162 19.72 -28.11 11.33
C GLU A 162 19.33 -29.57 11.48
N VAL A 163 20.06 -30.48 10.83
CA VAL A 163 19.81 -31.92 10.91
C VAL A 163 21.08 -32.60 11.40
N SER A 164 20.97 -33.43 12.43
CA SER A 164 22.10 -34.17 12.98
C SER A 164 21.74 -35.63 13.21
N SER A 165 22.67 -36.55 12.93
CA SER A 165 22.47 -37.98 13.23
C SER A 165 23.07 -38.29 14.59
N ALA A 166 22.38 -39.08 15.41
CA ALA A 166 22.92 -39.55 16.69
C ALA A 166 24.03 -40.63 16.56
N SER A 167 24.55 -40.88 15.35
CA SER A 167 25.57 -41.91 15.12
C SER A 167 26.98 -41.33 15.10
N ALA A 168 27.56 -41.19 16.29
CA ALA A 168 29.01 -41.19 16.46
C ALA A 168 29.37 -42.09 17.65
N LYS A 169 29.32 -43.41 17.44
CA LYS A 169 29.99 -44.38 18.32
C LYS A 169 30.98 -45.22 17.52
N SER A 170 32.23 -45.12 17.97
CA SER A 170 33.47 -45.79 17.57
C SER A 170 33.33 -47.27 17.17
N PRO A 171 34.13 -47.77 16.19
CA PRO A 171 34.09 -49.15 15.72
C PRO A 171 34.74 -50.10 16.73
N ILE A 172 33.94 -50.70 17.63
CA ILE A 172 34.33 -51.94 18.30
C ILE A 172 33.18 -52.94 18.22
N ALA A 173 33.43 -53.96 17.38
CA ALA A 173 32.93 -55.32 17.42
C ALA A 173 31.41 -55.55 17.57
N GLY A 174 30.76 -55.79 16.42
CA GLY A 174 29.98 -57.01 16.20
C GLY A 174 28.62 -57.12 16.87
N LYS A 175 27.62 -56.42 16.33
CA LYS A 175 26.30 -56.95 15.95
C LYS A 175 25.48 -55.79 15.37
N ASP A 176 25.34 -55.78 14.05
CA ASP A 176 24.36 -54.91 13.38
C ASP A 176 22.96 -55.45 13.69
N LEU A 177 22.44 -55.05 14.84
CA LEU A 177 21.01 -55.01 15.09
C LEU A 177 20.59 -53.66 14.52
N GLY A 178 19.89 -53.67 13.38
CA GLY A 178 19.38 -52.51 12.66
C GLY A 178 18.38 -51.68 13.48
N LEU A 179 18.89 -51.03 14.53
CA LEU A 179 18.18 -50.06 15.35
C LEU A 179 18.43 -48.70 14.71
N SER A 180 17.36 -48.17 14.11
CA SER A 180 17.20 -46.81 13.62
C SER A 180 18.17 -45.83 14.27
N SER A 181 19.15 -45.36 13.47
CA SER A 181 19.93 -44.18 13.79
C SER A 181 18.95 -43.03 13.98
N GLY A 182 18.69 -42.65 15.23
CA GLY A 182 17.84 -41.51 15.52
C GLY A 182 18.44 -40.25 14.89
N ILE A 183 17.65 -39.58 14.06
CA ILE A 183 17.99 -38.27 13.52
C ILE A 183 17.31 -37.24 14.40
N SER A 184 18.02 -36.16 14.72
CA SER A 184 17.42 -34.98 15.33
C SER A 184 17.43 -33.83 14.33
N MET A 185 16.38 -33.03 14.39
CA MET A 185 16.21 -31.84 13.58
C MET A 185 15.86 -30.66 14.48
N ALA A 186 16.55 -29.54 14.31
CA ALA A 186 16.24 -28.28 14.97
C ALA A 186 15.76 -27.27 13.93
N ILE A 187 14.59 -26.68 14.16
CA ILE A 187 13.98 -25.68 13.28
C ILE A 187 13.87 -24.37 14.07
N SER A 188 14.44 -23.31 13.52
CA SER A 188 14.16 -21.95 13.96
C SER A 188 13.26 -21.28 12.92
N ALA A 189 12.10 -20.84 13.35
CA ALA A 189 11.13 -20.18 12.49
C ALA A 189 10.56 -18.94 13.18
N ASN A 190 9.96 -18.05 12.38
CA ASN A 190 9.21 -16.92 12.86
C ASN A 190 7.73 -17.09 12.49
N ILE A 191 6.86 -16.81 13.44
CA ILE A 191 5.43 -16.71 13.24
C ILE A 191 4.98 -15.27 13.50
N TYR A 192 3.84 -14.91 12.95
CA TYR A 192 3.29 -13.58 13.06
C TYR A 192 2.02 -13.62 13.90
N TRP A 193 2.06 -12.87 15.00
CA TRP A 193 1.02 -12.77 15.99
C TRP A 193 0.29 -11.45 15.86
N VAL A 194 -1.05 -11.52 15.81
CA VAL A 194 -1.91 -10.35 15.65
C VAL A 194 -2.72 -10.14 16.91
N ASN A 195 -2.63 -8.93 17.47
CA ASN A 195 -3.52 -8.49 18.54
C ASN A 195 -4.75 -7.82 17.92
N LYS A 196 -5.91 -8.45 18.04
CA LYS A 196 -7.20 -7.89 17.64
C LYS A 196 -7.92 -7.27 18.83
#